data_AF-A0A928JB16-F1
#
_entry.id   AF-A0A928JB16-F1
#
_cell.length_a   1.000
_cell.length_b   1.000
_cell.length_c   1.000
_cell.angle_alpha   90.00
_cell.angle_beta   90.00
_cell.angle_gamma   90.00
#
_symmetry.space_group_name_H-M   'P 1'
#
loop_
_entity.id
_entity.type
_entity.pdbx_description
1 polymer ?
#
loop_
_entity_poly.entity_id
_entity_poly.type
_entity_poly.pdbx_seq_one_letter_code
_entity_poly.pdbx_strand_id
1 'polypeptide(L)' 'MRNKHNKHLGIEIDPELHFKLHYIAKYEGRSGNGQILYLIRKCIKEFEDNEGKIDVPTEIK' A
#
# COMPACT_ATOMS: atom_id res chain seq x y z
N MET A 1 11.51 13.06 9.31
CA MET A 1 12.48 13.13 8.18
C MET A 1 12.11 12.05 7.16
N ARG A 2 12.17 12.35 5.85
CA ARG A 2 11.91 11.36 4.79
C ARG A 2 13.07 10.35 4.75
N ASN A 3 12.77 9.06 4.81
CA ASN A 3 13.79 8.03 4.58
C ASN A 3 14.21 8.10 3.10
N LYS A 4 15.50 8.35 2.85
CA LYS A 4 16.07 8.47 1.49
C LYS A 4 16.02 7.15 0.70
N HIS A 5 15.89 6.02 1.39
CA HIS A 5 15.77 4.69 0.78
C HIS A 5 14.35 4.42 0.26
N ASN A 6 13.34 5.15 0.75
CA ASN A 6 11.97 4.97 0.29
C ASN A 6 11.81 5.39 -1.17
N LYS A 7 11.17 4.53 -1.96
CA LYS A 7 10.81 4.82 -3.35
C LYS A 7 9.43 5.47 -3.40
N HIS A 8 9.21 6.34 -4.40
CA HIS A 8 7.88 6.89 -4.67
C HIS A 8 7.13 5.92 -5.58
N LEU A 9 5.84 5.76 -5.29
CA LEU A 9 4.94 4.99 -6.13
C LEU A 9 4.03 5.97 -6.88
N GLY A 10 4.23 6.08 -8.19
CA GLY A 10 3.29 6.75 -9.10
C GLY A 10 2.35 5.70 -9.69
N ILE A 11 1.05 6.00 -9.71
CA ILE A 11 0.02 5.13 -10.28
C ILE A 11 -0.92 5.96 -11.15
N GLU A 12 -1.30 5.39 -12.29
CA GLU A 12 -2.46 5.84 -13.05
C GLU A 12 -3.69 5.06 -12.55
N ILE A 13 -4.77 5.78 -12.29
CA ILE A 13 -6.01 5.24 -11.73
C ILE A 13 -7.17 6.00 -12.37
N ASP A 14 -8.25 5.29 -12.69
CA ASP A 14 -9.43 5.95 -13.24
C ASP A 14 -10.06 6.89 -12.19
N PRO A 15 -10.77 7.94 -12.62
CA PRO A 15 -11.32 8.94 -11.70
C PRO A 15 -12.32 8.35 -10.69
N GLU A 16 -13.07 7.31 -11.05
CA GLU A 16 -14.09 6.73 -10.17
C GLU A 16 -13.44 5.95 -9.03
N LEU A 17 -12.45 5.10 -9.33
CA LEU A 17 -11.69 4.39 -8.31
C LEU A 17 -10.91 5.34 -7.42
N HIS A 18 -10.30 6.39 -7.99
CA HIS A 18 -9.62 7.41 -7.20
C HIS A 18 -10.55 8.07 -6.18
N PHE A 19 -11.77 8.43 -6.60
CA PHE A 19 -12.77 8.99 -5.70
C PHE A 19 -13.17 8.00 -4.59
N LYS A 20 -13.49 6.74 -4.94
CA LYS A 20 -13.89 5.71 -3.99
C LYS A 20 -12.79 5.43 -2.96
N LEU A 21 -11.53 5.36 -3.39
CA LEU A 21 -10.38 5.19 -2.51
C LEU A 21 -10.32 6.31 -1.47
N HIS A 22 -10.43 7.57 -1.90
CA HIS A 22 -10.39 8.72 -0.99
C HIS A 22 -11.59 8.78 -0.05
N TYR A 23 -12.77 8.37 -0.52
CA TYR A 23 -13.97 8.26 0.33
C TYR A 23 -13.74 7.27 1.48
N ILE A 24 -13.27 6.07 1.17
CA ILE A 24 -12.96 5.03 2.18
C ILE A 24 -11.84 5.49 3.09
N ALA A 25 -10.77 6.07 2.54
CA ALA A 25 -9.66 6.58 3.32
C ALA A 25 -10.12 7.59 4.38
N LYS A 26 -11.00 8.54 4.00
CA LYS A 26 -11.58 9.52 4.92
C LYS A 26 -12.43 8.86 6.01
N TYR A 27 -13.27 7.90 5.65
CA TYR A 27 -14.07 7.14 6.61
C TYR A 27 -13.20 6.41 7.64
N GLU A 28 -12.10 5.82 7.19
CA GLU A 28 -11.13 5.09 8.00
C GLU A 28 -10.13 6.00 8.76
N GLY A 29 -10.21 7.33 8.60
CA GLY A 29 -9.28 8.28 9.22
C GLY A 29 -7.86 8.26 8.64
N ARG A 30 -7.69 7.86 7.37
CA ARG A 30 -6.41 7.76 6.66
C ARG A 30 -6.32 8.77 5.51
N SER A 31 -5.09 9.11 5.12
CA SER A 31 -4.85 9.74 3.82
C SER A 31 -5.00 8.72 2.69
N GLY A 32 -5.18 9.16 1.44
CA GLY A 32 -5.22 8.26 0.28
C GLY A 32 -3.99 7.34 0.21
N ASN A 33 -2.79 7.91 0.35
CA ASN A 33 -1.55 7.14 0.42
C ASN A 33 -1.51 6.18 1.62
N GLY A 34 -2.03 6.61 2.77
CA GLY A 34 -2.15 5.75 3.95
C GLY A 34 -3.05 4.55 3.70
N GLN A 35 -4.17 4.75 3.00
CA GLN A 35 -5.08 3.68 2.62
C GLN A 35 -4.45 2.73 1.60
N ILE A 36 -3.73 3.24 0.60
CA ILE A 36 -2.98 2.41 -0.37
C ILE A 36 -1.96 1.52 0.36
N LEU A 37 -1.15 2.10 1.25
CA LEU A 37 -0.16 1.34 2.02
C LEU A 37 -0.81 0.28 2.92
N TYR A 38 -1.95 0.60 3.52
CA TYR A 38 -2.72 -0.37 4.31
C TYR A 38 -3.19 -1.55 3.45
N LEU A 39 -3.79 -1.27 2.29
CA LEU A 39 -4.30 -2.30 1.38
C LEU A 39 -3.17 -3.18 0.84
N ILE A 40 -2.02 -2.60 0.46
CA ILE A 40 -0.82 -3.36 0.03
C ILE A 40 -0.35 -4.30 1.14
N ARG A 41 -0.22 -3.81 2.38
CA ARG A 41 0.21 -4.63 3.53
C ARG A 41 -0.78 -5.75 3.84
N LYS A 42 -2.08 -5.45 3.75
CA LYS A 42 -3.15 -6.44 3.95
C LYS A 42 -3.06 -7.54 2.90
N CYS A 43 -2.92 -7.17 1.62
CA CYS A 43 -2.75 -8.11 0.52
C CYS A 43 -1.52 -9.01 0.71
N ILE A 44 -0.35 -8.43 1.05
CA ILE A 44 0.87 -9.20 1.33
C ILE A 44 0.65 -10.18 2.49
N LYS A 45 0.04 -9.71 3.59
CA LYS A 45 -0.24 -10.56 4.74
C LYS A 45 -1.16 -11.73 4.39
N GLU A 46 -2.26 -11.46 3.68
CA GLU A 46 -3.20 -12.50 3.25
C GLU A 46 -2.53 -13.50 2.31
N PHE A 47 -1.67 -13.04 1.40
CA PHE A 47 -0.88 -13.94 0.56
C PHE A 47 0.08 -14.80 1.41
N GLU A 48 0.85 -14.20 2.31
CA GLU A 48 1.81 -14.92 3.14
C GLU A 48 1.19 -15.93 4.09
N ASP A 49 -0.02 -15.63 4.58
CA ASP A 49 -0.78 -16.52 5.46
C ASP A 49 -1.29 -17.76 4.70
N ASN A 50 -1.51 -17.66 3.37
CA ASN A 50 -2.02 -18.76 2.53
C ASN A 50 -0.93 -19.54 1.80
N GLU A 51 0.06 -18.84 1.23
CA GLU A 51 1.07 -19.42 0.32
C GLU A 51 2.46 -19.53 0.97
N GLY A 52 2.65 -18.95 2.15
CA GLY A 52 3.93 -18.88 2.85
C GLY A 52 4.67 -17.56 2.66
N LYS A 53 5.74 -17.37 3.46
CA LYS A 53 6.46 -16.10 3.57
C LYS A 53 7.20 -15.73 2.29
N ILE A 54 7.12 -14.45 1.91
CA ILE A 54 7.90 -13.91 0.80
C ILE A 54 9.33 -13.72 1.27
N ASP A 55 10.28 -14.37 0.62
CA ASP A 55 11.70 -14.13 0.89
C ASP A 55 12.14 -12.80 0.25
N VAL A 56 12.57 -11.87 1.09
CA VAL A 56 12.99 -10.53 0.67
C VAL A 56 14.52 -10.49 0.64
N PRO A 57 15.14 -10.20 -0.53
CA PRO A 57 16.58 -10.10 -0.68
C PRO A 57 17.20 -9.10 0.31
N THR A 58 18.40 -9.42 0.79
CA THR A 58 19.09 -8.64 1.83
C THR A 58 19.46 -7.24 1.35
N GLU A 59 19.60 -7.04 0.04
CA GLU A 59 19.90 -5.74 -0.58
C GLU A 59 18.74 -4.74 -0.49
N ILE A 60 17.52 -5.22 -0.20
CA ILE A 60 16.28 -4.42 -0.10
C ILE A 60 15.90 -4.17 1.37
N LYS A 61 16.43 -4.97 2.31
CA LYS A 61 16.23 -4.81 3.77
C LYS A 61 17.04 -3.63 4.32
#